data_AF-A0A2T3ZR68-F1
#
_entry.id   AF-A0A2T3ZR68-F1
#
_cell.length_a   1.000
_cell.length_b   1.000
_cell.length_c   1.000
_cell.angle_alpha   90.00
_cell.angle_beta   90.00
_cell.angle_gamma   90.00
#
_symmetry.space_group_name_H-M   'P 1'
#
loop_
_entity.id
_entity.type
_entity.pdbx_description
1 polymer ?
#
loop_
_entity_poly.entity_id
_entity_poly.type
_entity_poly.pdbx_seq_one_letter_code
_entity_poly.pdbx_strand_id
1 'polypeptide(L)' 'NIKTNRLSDKLDFKKLRLYKILRKIGEVNYELELPERQEKQGKHMHPIFHISLLEKA' A
#
# COMPACT_ATOMS: atom_id res chain seq x y z
N ASN A 1 10.77 8.30 -8.48
CA ASN A 1 9.96 9.44 -8.00
C ASN A 1 9.40 10.16 -9.22
N ILE A 2 8.29 9.66 -9.80
CA ILE A 2 7.72 10.19 -11.05
C ILE A 2 6.68 11.23 -10.63
N LYS A 3 7.04 12.52 -10.65
CA LYS A 3 6.08 13.61 -10.43
C LYS A 3 5.55 14.05 -11.79
N THR A 4 4.28 13.80 -12.07
CA THR A 4 3.64 14.29 -13.29
C THR A 4 2.93 15.61 -13.02
N ASN A 5 3.17 16.64 -13.84
CA ASN A 5 2.51 17.95 -13.73
C ASN A 5 1.09 17.89 -14.34
N ARG A 6 0.28 16.94 -13.86
CA ARG A 6 -1.09 16.68 -14.33
C ARG A 6 -2.07 17.30 -13.33
N LEU A 7 -3.24 17.73 -13.82
CA LEU A 7 -4.32 18.26 -12.98
C LEU A 7 -4.93 17.20 -12.02
N SER A 8 -4.61 15.92 -12.22
CA SER A 8 -5.18 14.81 -11.44
C SER A 8 -4.10 13.95 -10.80
N ASP A 9 -4.20 13.80 -9.48
CA ASP A 9 -3.33 12.98 -8.65
C ASP A 9 -3.56 11.46 -8.79
N LYS A 10 -4.43 11.01 -9.70
CA LYS A 10 -4.91 9.61 -9.74
C LYS A 10 -3.80 8.58 -9.89
N LEU A 11 -2.69 8.95 -10.55
CA LEU A 11 -1.53 8.08 -10.80
C LEU A 11 -0.27 8.55 -10.08
N ASP A 12 -0.38 9.51 -9.17
CA ASP A 12 0.77 9.93 -8.38
C ASP A 12 1.11 8.89 -7.33
N PHE A 13 2.39 8.51 -7.29
CA PHE A 13 2.89 7.58 -6.29
C PHE A 13 2.85 8.24 -4.90
N LYS A 14 2.10 7.63 -3.98
CA LYS A 14 1.98 8.07 -2.59
C LYS A 14 2.50 6.97 -1.68
N LYS A 15 3.52 7.28 -0.87
CA LYS A 15 3.92 6.41 0.24
C LYS A 15 2.89 6.54 1.34
N LEU A 16 2.35 5.40 1.78
CA LEU A 16 1.45 5.35 2.91
C LEU A 16 2.25 5.32 4.22
N ARG A 17 1.54 5.41 5.35
CA ARG A 17 2.12 5.29 6.69
C ARG A 17 2.74 3.89 6.87
N LEU A 18 3.56 3.73 7.90
CA LEU A 18 4.05 2.43 8.33
C LEU A 18 2.89 1.48 8.66
N TYR A 19 3.01 0.23 8.20
CA TYR A 19 2.11 -0.87 8.52
C TYR A 19 2.90 -2.04 9.10
N LYS A 20 2.22 -2.84 9.91
CA LYS A 20 2.79 -4.10 10.40
C LYS A 20 2.53 -5.20 9.38
N ILE A 21 3.53 -6.06 9.18
CA ILE A 21 3.36 -7.31 8.43
C ILE A 21 2.77 -8.33 9.41
N LEU A 22 1.59 -8.86 9.08
CA LEU A 22 0.93 -9.90 9.87
C LEU A 22 1.56 -11.27 9.60
N ARG A 23 1.70 -11.64 8.32
CA ARG A 23 2.31 -12.90 7.90
C ARG A 23 2.86 -12.84 6.49
N LYS A 24 3.76 -13.77 6.18
CA LYS A 24 4.25 -14.04 4.83
C LYS A 24 3.36 -15.13 4.21
N ILE A 25 2.66 -14.81 3.13
CA ILE A 25 1.73 -15.75 2.45
C ILE A 25 2.49 -16.61 1.43
N GLY A 26 3.49 -16.04 0.77
CA GLY A 26 4.35 -16.75 -0.19
C GLY A 26 5.73 -16.12 -0.26
N GLU A 27 6.59 -16.59 -1.16
CA GLU A 27 7.98 -16.11 -1.23
C GLU A 27 8.12 -14.59 -1.33
N VAL A 28 7.20 -13.95 -2.05
CA VAL A 28 7.21 -12.52 -2.37
C VAL A 28 5.96 -11.77 -1.90
N ASN A 29 4.98 -12.46 -1.30
CA ASN A 29 3.67 -11.90 -0.93
C ASN A 29 3.52 -11.82 0.59
N TYR A 30 3.16 -10.63 1.08
CA TYR A 30 3.03 -10.32 2.49
C TYR A 30 1.64 -9.76 2.79
N GLU A 31 1.07 -10.18 3.91
CA GLU A 31 -0.17 -9.63 4.44
C GLU A 31 0.14 -8.50 5.42
N LEU A 32 -0.47 -7.34 5.20
CA LEU A 32 -0.34 -6.17 6.05
C LEU A 32 -1.58 -5.98 6.92
N GLU A 33 -1.35 -5.49 8.13
CA GLU A 33 -2.42 -5.02 9.01
C GLU A 33 -2.93 -3.67 8.49
N LEU A 34 -3.97 -3.69 7.67
CA LEU A 34 -4.65 -2.47 7.24
C LEU A 34 -5.65 -2.03 8.32
N PRO A 35 -5.61 -0.76 8.77
CA PRO A 35 -6.60 -0.25 9.70
C PRO A 35 -7.95 -0.19 9.01
N GLU A 36 -9.01 -0.69 9.66
CA GLU A 36 -10.38 -0.69 9.14
C GLU A 36 -10.85 0.68 8.61
N ARG A 37 -10.29 1.78 9.16
CA ARG A 37 -10.60 3.14 8.71
C ARG A 37 -10.19 3.41 7.26
N GLN A 38 -9.17 2.72 6.73
CA GLN A 38 -8.74 2.87 5.34
C GLN A 38 -9.60 2.08 4.36
N GLU A 39 -10.14 0.93 4.77
CA GLU A 39 -11.22 0.26 4.01
C GLU A 39 -12.48 1.13 3.95
N LYS A 40 -12.81 1.82 5.05
CA LYS A 40 -13.98 2.69 5.17
C LYS A 40 -13.86 4.03 4.41
N GLN A 41 -12.67 4.44 3.97
CA GLN A 41 -12.44 5.68 3.18
C GLN A 41 -12.69 5.51 1.66
N GLY A 42 -13.56 4.57 1.27
CA GLY A 42 -13.98 4.39 -0.13
C GLY A 42 -12.95 3.72 -1.03
N LYS A 43 -11.87 3.17 -0.47
CA LYS A 43 -10.90 2.34 -1.20
C LYS A 43 -10.84 0.97 -0.54
N HIS A 44 -11.58 0.01 -1.11
CA HIS A 44 -11.35 -1.41 -0.83
C HIS A 44 -9.92 -1.76 -1.25
N MET A 45 -9.03 -1.86 -0.28
CA MET A 45 -7.62 -2.13 -0.49
C MET A 45 -7.35 -3.55 -0.03
N HIS A 46 -6.81 -4.39 -0.91
CA HIS A 46 -6.45 -5.75 -0.54
C HIS A 46 -5.31 -5.74 0.48
N PRO A 47 -5.35 -6.58 1.52
CA PRO A 47 -4.31 -6.60 2.56
C PRO A 47 -3.01 -7.28 2.11
N ILE A 48 -3.00 -7.89 0.91
CA ILE A 48 -1.86 -8.64 0.39
C ILE A 48 -1.07 -7.78 -0.60
N PHE A 49 0.22 -7.62 -0.33
CA PHE A 49 1.14 -6.83 -1.13
C PHE A 49 2.38 -7.61 -1.56
N HIS A 50 2.86 -7.29 -2.75
CA HIS A 50 4.13 -7.79 -3.28
C HIS A 50 5.31 -7.04 -2.63
N ILE A 51 6.42 -7.73 -2.36
CA ILE A 51 7.61 -7.16 -1.69
C ILE A 51 8.17 -5.91 -2.39
N SER A 52 8.09 -5.83 -3.72
CA SER A 52 8.55 -4.66 -4.48
C SER A 52 7.76 -3.37 -4.21
N LEU A 53 6.58 -3.47 -3.59
CA LEU A 53 5.75 -2.33 -3.18
C LEU A 53 6.01 -1.91 -1.73
N LEU A 54 6.86 -2.63 -1.02
CA LEU A 54 7.18 -2.41 0.38
C LEU A 54 8.60 -1.87 0.52
N GLU A 55 8.79 -0.98 1.47
CA GLU A 55 10.10 -0.50 1.88
C GLU A 55 10.27 -0.72 3.38
N LYS A 56 11.50 -1.01 3.83
CA LYS A 56 11.82 -1.09 5.25
C LYS A 56 11.81 0.32 5.84
N ALA A 57 11.29 0.43 7.07
CA ALA A 57 11.27 1.66 7.85
C ALA A 57 12.68 2.08 8.31
#